data_AF-E0VJE4-F1
#
_entry.id   AF-E0VJE4-F1
#
_cell.length_a   1.000
_cell.length_b   1.000
_cell.length_c   1.000
_cell.angle_alpha   90.00
_cell.angle_beta   90.00
_cell.angle_gamma   90.00
#
_symmetry.space_group_name_H-M   'P 1'
#
loop_
_entity.id
_entity.type
_entity.pdbx_description
1 polymer ?
#
loop_
_entity_poly.entity_id
_entity_poly.type
_entity_poly.pdbx_seq_one_letter_code
_entity_poly.pdbx_strand_id
1 'polypeptide(L)'
;MIVSGYHRSHAGYSSCDENHFECKPGECIKKTWVCDGQKDCSNNSDEDMCKAFLKEFKIYKNKKMQRNSNEMWPNINENMCAKLCLKNKNFKCKSFSFDLKNMSCLLSDSNIGLSGQVINQKNWAYYEVIKESLQCKLEDGFYGCLNGKCINISNVCDGKNHCGDGSDENNCEKLGYGIRLAGSNEKFKGRVEIRILGKWGVICDDMFDLRDADVVCRELGFRLGAAEVLQHSHFPLKNPLFLVDDLDCYGNETSIKECTFPGWGKHNCGAQETVGVICKVPGVECANGQWQCKRSKECISIPYLCDDIPDCDDNSDEDREMCKASCNL
;
A
#
# COMPACT_ATOMS: atom_id res chain seq x y z
N MET A 1 -76.13 6.74 17.80
CA MET A 1 -75.93 5.50 18.58
C MET A 1 -76.32 4.32 17.70
N ILE A 2 -75.37 3.65 17.07
CA ILE A 2 -75.57 2.31 16.51
C ILE A 2 -74.23 1.58 16.66
N VAL A 3 -74.22 0.54 17.49
CA VAL A 3 -73.15 -0.46 17.52
C VAL A 3 -73.76 -1.71 16.86
N SER A 4 -73.18 -2.15 15.75
CA SER A 4 -73.51 -3.34 14.96
C SER A 4 -72.20 -3.76 14.28
N GLY A 5 -71.76 -5.01 14.16
CA GLY A 5 -72.25 -6.33 14.53
C GLY A 5 -71.31 -7.36 13.86
N TYR A 6 -70.99 -8.46 14.56
CA TYR A 6 -70.78 -9.85 14.09
C TYR A 6 -69.78 -10.27 12.96
N HIS A 7 -68.89 -11.21 13.35
CA HIS A 7 -68.39 -12.43 12.66
C HIS A 7 -67.87 -12.42 11.19
N ARG A 8 -66.63 -12.90 10.93
CA ARG A 8 -66.22 -14.30 10.57
C ARG A 8 -64.85 -14.36 9.85
N SER A 9 -63.99 -15.28 10.30
CA SER A 9 -62.97 -16.09 9.59
C SER A 9 -62.39 -15.64 8.23
N HIS A 10 -61.05 -15.55 8.11
CA HIS A 10 -60.21 -16.19 7.07
C HIS A 10 -58.71 -16.03 7.42
N ALA A 11 -57.91 -17.04 7.07
CA ALA A 11 -56.46 -17.10 7.27
C ALA A 11 -55.72 -16.03 6.44
N GLY A 12 -54.64 -15.46 7.00
CA GLY A 12 -53.72 -14.57 6.27
C GLY A 12 -52.77 -13.82 7.19
N TYR A 13 -51.49 -14.22 7.14
CA TYR A 13 -50.29 -13.53 7.66
C TYR A 13 -50.46 -12.05 8.05
N SER A 14 -50.33 -11.74 9.34
CA SER A 14 -49.81 -10.42 9.74
C SER A 14 -48.38 -10.63 10.20
N SER A 15 -47.44 -10.62 9.25
CA SER A 15 -46.03 -10.45 9.60
C SER A 15 -45.91 -9.19 10.47
N CYS A 16 -45.05 -9.23 11.47
CA CYS A 16 -44.77 -8.04 12.28
C CYS A 16 -44.44 -6.82 11.38
N ASP A 17 -44.85 -5.63 11.82
CA ASP A 17 -44.56 -4.35 11.16
C ASP A 17 -43.04 -4.19 10.91
N GLU A 18 -42.64 -3.32 9.96
CA GLU A 18 -41.25 -3.16 9.50
C GLU A 18 -40.26 -2.82 10.64
N ASN A 19 -40.74 -2.30 11.76
CA ASN A 19 -39.92 -1.97 12.94
C ASN A 19 -39.94 -3.04 14.04
N HIS A 20 -40.64 -4.15 13.82
CA HIS A 20 -40.83 -5.22 14.79
C HIS A 20 -40.17 -6.54 14.32
N PHE A 21 -39.78 -7.37 15.28
CA PHE A 21 -39.19 -8.70 15.11
C PHE A 21 -40.20 -9.74 15.56
N GLU A 22 -40.36 -10.80 14.76
CA GLU A 22 -41.29 -11.89 15.03
C GLU A 22 -40.62 -12.99 15.84
N CYS A 23 -40.95 -13.03 17.13
CA CYS A 23 -40.66 -14.12 18.05
C CYS A 23 -41.36 -15.41 17.63
N LYS A 24 -40.83 -16.57 18.03
CA LYS A 24 -41.50 -17.86 17.79
C LYS A 24 -42.25 -18.35 19.06
N PRO A 25 -43.57 -18.60 19.03
CA PRO A 25 -44.50 -18.42 17.93
C PRO A 25 -45.26 -17.08 18.01
N GLY A 26 -45.12 -16.23 16.98
CA GLY A 26 -46.08 -15.18 16.61
C GLY A 26 -46.15 -13.93 17.48
N GLU A 27 -45.18 -13.68 18.36
CA GLU A 27 -45.10 -12.44 19.16
C GLU A 27 -44.23 -11.39 18.45
N CYS A 28 -44.59 -10.11 18.50
CA CYS A 28 -43.85 -9.03 17.84
C CYS A 28 -43.20 -8.11 18.88
N ILE A 29 -41.87 -8.07 18.95
CA ILE A 29 -41.11 -7.14 19.79
C ILE A 29 -40.43 -6.07 18.93
N LYS A 30 -39.94 -4.97 19.52
CA LYS A 30 -39.18 -3.98 18.75
C LYS A 30 -37.87 -4.59 18.25
N LYS A 31 -37.44 -4.28 17.01
CA LYS A 31 -36.12 -4.70 16.49
C LYS A 31 -34.94 -4.22 17.36
N THR A 32 -35.15 -3.21 18.19
CA THR A 32 -34.18 -2.73 19.19
C THR A 32 -33.95 -3.72 20.33
N TRP A 33 -34.98 -4.51 20.68
CA TRP A 33 -34.99 -5.50 21.77
C TRP A 33 -34.45 -6.87 21.36
N VAL A 34 -34.15 -7.06 20.07
CA VAL A 34 -33.45 -8.27 19.61
C VAL A 34 -31.97 -8.17 20.00
N CYS A 35 -31.45 -9.14 20.76
CA CYS A 35 -30.06 -9.22 21.22
C CYS A 35 -29.65 -8.14 22.20
N ASP A 36 -30.59 -7.62 23.00
CA ASP A 36 -30.29 -6.61 24.02
C ASP A 36 -29.94 -7.23 25.38
N GLY A 37 -29.97 -8.57 25.48
CA GLY A 37 -29.62 -9.33 26.67
C GLY A 37 -30.76 -9.43 27.68
N GLN A 38 -31.96 -8.97 27.33
CA GLN A 38 -33.19 -9.23 28.06
C GLN A 38 -34.02 -10.28 27.32
N LYS A 39 -34.88 -10.98 28.06
CA LYS A 39 -35.83 -11.91 27.48
C LYS A 39 -37.11 -11.15 27.16
N ASP A 40 -37.19 -10.61 25.97
CA ASP A 40 -38.37 -9.90 25.46
C ASP A 40 -39.30 -10.85 24.68
N CYS A 41 -38.78 -11.88 24.01
CA CYS A 41 -39.63 -12.94 23.48
C CYS A 41 -40.00 -13.96 24.56
N SER A 42 -41.25 -14.42 24.57
CA SER A 42 -41.75 -15.47 25.46
C SER A 42 -40.91 -16.76 25.45
N ASN A 43 -40.30 -17.08 24.30
CA ASN A 43 -39.42 -18.23 24.09
C ASN A 43 -37.92 -17.90 24.04
N ASN A 44 -37.51 -16.66 24.33
CA ASN A 44 -36.12 -16.21 24.25
C ASN A 44 -35.50 -16.20 22.82
N SER A 45 -36.33 -16.27 21.75
CA SER A 45 -35.81 -16.30 20.37
C SER A 45 -35.21 -14.98 19.87
N ASP A 46 -35.50 -13.88 20.56
CA ASP A 46 -34.80 -12.60 20.44
C ASP A 46 -33.31 -12.69 20.77
N GLU A 47 -32.92 -13.68 21.58
CA GLU A 47 -31.53 -13.88 22.02
C GLU A 47 -30.85 -15.10 21.36
N ASP A 48 -31.62 -15.99 20.73
CA ASP A 48 -31.11 -17.27 20.20
C ASP A 48 -30.24 -17.12 18.92
N MET A 49 -30.35 -15.98 18.22
CA MET A 49 -29.64 -15.71 16.94
C MET A 49 -28.64 -14.54 16.97
N CYS A 50 -28.19 -14.13 18.14
CA CYS A 50 -27.27 -12.99 18.28
C CYS A 50 -25.86 -13.23 17.74
N LYS A 51 -25.47 -14.49 17.57
CA LYS A 51 -24.20 -14.89 16.93
C LYS A 51 -24.12 -14.53 15.45
N ALA A 52 -25.23 -14.11 14.80
CA ALA A 52 -25.23 -13.74 13.40
C ALA A 52 -24.34 -12.51 13.12
N PHE A 53 -24.34 -11.51 14.01
CA PHE A 53 -23.57 -10.28 13.79
C PHE A 53 -22.06 -10.51 13.83
N LEU A 54 -21.59 -11.40 14.72
CA LEU A 54 -20.17 -11.74 14.84
C LEU A 54 -19.60 -12.45 13.60
N LYS A 55 -20.43 -13.02 12.73
CA LYS A 55 -19.98 -13.65 11.47
C LYS A 55 -19.42 -12.64 10.47
N GLU A 56 -19.80 -11.36 10.58
CA GLU A 56 -19.25 -10.29 9.75
C GLU A 56 -17.86 -9.82 10.24
N PHE A 57 -17.31 -10.43 11.30
CA PHE A 57 -16.05 -10.01 11.92
C PHE A 57 -14.97 -11.08 11.89
N LYS A 58 -13.73 -10.66 11.64
CA LYS A 58 -12.52 -11.44 11.95
C LYS A 58 -12.14 -11.19 13.41
N ILE A 59 -11.90 -12.25 14.16
CA ILE A 59 -11.73 -12.20 15.62
C ILE A 59 -10.29 -12.52 16.01
N TYR A 60 -9.71 -11.67 16.84
CA TYR A 60 -8.37 -11.84 17.42
C TYR A 60 -8.49 -11.95 18.94
N LYS A 61 -8.34 -13.16 19.47
CA LYS A 61 -8.46 -13.44 20.92
C LYS A 61 -7.24 -12.96 21.69
N ASN A 62 -7.46 -12.53 22.94
CA ASN A 62 -6.44 -11.95 23.82
C ASN A 62 -5.74 -10.72 23.22
N LYS A 63 -6.48 -9.97 22.40
CA LYS A 63 -6.02 -8.76 21.74
C LYS A 63 -6.95 -7.60 22.07
N LYS A 64 -6.39 -6.40 22.17
CA LYS A 64 -7.12 -5.14 22.32
C LYS A 64 -6.56 -4.11 21.35
N MET A 65 -7.39 -3.19 20.88
CA MET A 65 -6.92 -2.01 20.16
C MET A 65 -5.92 -1.21 21.01
N GLN A 66 -4.84 -0.75 20.40
CA GLN A 66 -3.83 0.07 21.08
C GLN A 66 -4.26 1.54 21.24
N ARG A 67 -5.03 2.05 20.26
CA ARG A 67 -5.47 3.45 20.20
C ARG A 67 -6.74 3.68 21.01
N ASN A 68 -7.04 4.95 21.25
CA ASN A 68 -8.30 5.36 21.86
C ASN A 68 -9.48 4.98 20.95
N SER A 69 -10.53 4.46 21.56
CA SER A 69 -11.80 4.20 20.90
C SER A 69 -12.55 5.49 20.60
N ASN A 70 -13.29 5.51 19.50
CA ASN A 70 -14.20 6.61 19.17
C ASN A 70 -15.38 6.63 20.16
N GLU A 71 -15.87 5.47 20.57
CA GLU A 71 -16.96 5.33 21.55
C GLU A 71 -16.69 4.17 22.53
N MET A 72 -17.20 4.32 23.76
CA MET A 72 -17.17 3.28 24.80
C MET A 72 -18.58 3.01 25.31
N TRP A 73 -18.93 1.72 25.38
CA TRP A 73 -20.23 1.24 25.84
C TRP A 73 -20.04 0.25 27.00
N PRO A 74 -20.33 0.63 28.26
CA PRO A 74 -20.24 -0.26 29.42
C PRO A 74 -21.49 -1.14 29.55
N ASN A 75 -21.35 -2.28 30.24
CA ASN A 75 -22.44 -3.19 30.61
C ASN A 75 -23.23 -3.74 29.41
N ILE A 76 -22.56 -4.03 28.30
CA ILE A 76 -23.19 -4.68 27.14
C ILE A 76 -22.51 -5.99 26.80
N ASN A 77 -23.24 -6.89 26.15
CA ASN A 77 -22.67 -8.15 25.68
C ASN A 77 -21.94 -7.99 24.33
N GLU A 78 -21.14 -9.00 23.98
CA GLU A 78 -20.30 -9.04 22.77
C GLU A 78 -21.12 -8.88 21.48
N ASN A 79 -22.30 -9.50 21.41
CA ASN A 79 -23.16 -9.44 20.22
C ASN A 79 -23.76 -8.05 20.04
N MET A 80 -24.14 -7.39 21.13
CA MET A 80 -24.63 -6.02 21.11
C MET A 80 -23.55 -5.04 20.65
N CYS A 81 -22.30 -5.24 21.11
CA CYS A 81 -21.15 -4.49 20.62
C CYS A 81 -20.98 -4.63 19.09
N ALA A 82 -21.11 -5.85 18.57
CA ALA A 82 -21.06 -6.12 17.14
C ALA A 82 -22.20 -5.43 16.37
N LYS A 83 -23.45 -5.50 16.88
CA LYS A 83 -24.62 -4.81 16.31
C LYS A 83 -24.42 -3.29 16.29
N LEU A 84 -23.91 -2.71 17.38
CA LEU A 84 -23.63 -1.28 17.48
C LEU A 84 -22.56 -0.84 16.48
N CYS A 85 -21.50 -1.62 16.28
CA CYS A 85 -20.49 -1.31 15.27
C CYS A 85 -21.11 -1.33 13.86
N LEU A 86 -21.78 -2.42 13.47
CA LEU A 86 -22.34 -2.56 12.11
C LEU A 86 -23.43 -1.52 11.77
N LYS A 87 -24.11 -0.98 12.79
CA LYS A 87 -25.22 -0.02 12.63
C LYS A 87 -24.90 1.37 13.17
N ASN A 88 -23.63 1.67 13.45
CA ASN A 88 -23.25 2.98 14.00
C ASN A 88 -23.59 4.09 12.99
N LYS A 89 -24.26 5.15 13.47
CA LYS A 89 -24.66 6.30 12.64
C LYS A 89 -23.71 7.49 12.77
N ASN A 90 -22.90 7.54 13.82
CA ASN A 90 -22.00 8.65 14.12
C ASN A 90 -20.73 8.58 13.27
N PHE A 91 -20.22 7.37 13.05
CA PHE A 91 -19.07 7.13 12.18
C PHE A 91 -19.15 5.73 11.57
N LYS A 92 -18.39 5.52 10.49
CA LYS A 92 -18.25 4.21 9.85
C LYS A 92 -17.35 3.31 10.70
N CYS A 93 -17.94 2.55 11.61
CA CYS A 93 -17.20 1.62 12.47
C CYS A 93 -16.56 0.51 11.61
N LYS A 94 -15.26 0.30 11.81
CA LYS A 94 -14.49 -0.74 11.11
C LYS A 94 -14.00 -1.83 12.07
N SER A 95 -13.86 -1.52 13.36
CA SER A 95 -13.45 -2.51 14.36
C SER A 95 -14.01 -2.20 15.75
N PHE A 96 -13.93 -3.19 16.65
CA PHE A 96 -14.16 -2.97 18.07
C PHE A 96 -13.28 -3.86 18.95
N SER A 97 -13.10 -3.47 20.21
CA SER A 97 -12.50 -4.32 21.27
C SER A 97 -13.53 -4.56 22.35
N PHE A 98 -13.61 -5.80 22.82
CA PHE A 98 -14.53 -6.23 23.86
C PHE A 98 -13.78 -6.79 25.06
N ASP A 99 -14.12 -6.30 26.25
CA ASP A 99 -13.64 -6.82 27.53
C ASP A 99 -14.58 -7.94 27.99
N LEU A 100 -14.12 -9.19 27.89
CA LEU A 100 -14.89 -10.39 28.25
C LEU A 100 -15.12 -10.49 29.76
N LYS A 101 -14.35 -9.77 30.59
CA LYS A 101 -14.48 -9.80 32.05
C LYS A 101 -15.43 -8.72 32.55
N ASN A 102 -15.28 -7.50 32.03
CA ASN A 102 -16.03 -6.33 32.50
C ASN A 102 -17.25 -5.99 31.62
N MET A 103 -17.51 -6.76 30.57
CA MET A 103 -18.65 -6.57 29.66
C MET A 103 -18.68 -5.15 29.07
N SER A 104 -17.53 -4.66 28.62
CA SER A 104 -17.37 -3.32 28.05
C SER A 104 -16.90 -3.38 26.61
N CYS A 105 -17.45 -2.51 25.78
CA CYS A 105 -17.22 -2.44 24.34
C CYS A 105 -16.55 -1.11 23.96
N LEU A 106 -15.58 -1.18 23.06
CA LEU A 106 -14.83 -0.05 22.53
C LEU A 106 -14.95 -0.06 21.01
N LEU A 107 -15.65 0.91 20.41
CA LEU A 107 -15.84 0.99 18.95
C LEU A 107 -14.77 1.88 18.30
N SER A 108 -14.38 1.55 17.07
CA SER A 108 -13.39 2.33 16.31
C SER A 108 -13.68 2.37 14.80
N ASP A 109 -13.37 3.51 14.17
CA ASP A 109 -13.39 3.73 12.72
C ASP A 109 -12.15 3.17 11.99
N SER A 110 -11.26 2.49 12.71
CA SER A 110 -9.93 2.10 12.23
C SER A 110 -9.73 0.58 12.23
N ASN A 111 -8.92 0.05 11.32
CA ASN A 111 -8.54 -1.37 11.25
C ASN A 111 -7.09 -1.56 11.72
N ILE A 112 -6.90 -1.81 13.00
CA ILE A 112 -5.58 -1.90 13.63
C ILE A 112 -4.94 -3.28 13.39
N GLY A 113 -5.66 -4.39 13.53
CA GLY A 113 -5.10 -5.74 13.50
C GLY A 113 -4.44 -6.10 12.17
N LEU A 114 -5.00 -5.63 11.05
CA LEU A 114 -4.36 -5.74 9.74
C LEU A 114 -3.24 -4.71 9.60
N SER A 115 -3.41 -3.44 9.91
CA SER A 115 -2.37 -2.42 9.66
C SER A 115 -1.20 -2.35 10.68
N GLY A 116 -1.29 -3.02 11.83
CA GLY A 116 -0.38 -2.79 12.96
C GLY A 116 -0.71 -3.54 14.25
N GLN A 117 0.10 -3.36 15.31
CA GLN A 117 0.05 -4.22 16.49
C GLN A 117 -1.14 -3.90 17.42
N VAL A 118 -2.19 -4.70 17.33
CA VAL A 118 -3.09 -4.92 18.47
C VAL A 118 -2.28 -5.40 19.68
N ILE A 119 -2.51 -4.81 20.85
CA ILE A 119 -1.78 -5.15 22.06
C ILE A 119 -2.25 -6.49 22.60
N ASN A 120 -1.31 -7.28 23.14
CA ASN A 120 -1.63 -8.50 23.88
C ASN A 120 -2.32 -8.11 25.18
N GLN A 121 -3.60 -8.45 25.32
CA GLN A 121 -4.38 -8.15 26.51
C GLN A 121 -5.27 -9.34 26.83
N LYS A 122 -4.98 -10.02 27.95
CA LYS A 122 -5.76 -11.16 28.41
C LYS A 122 -7.20 -10.74 28.74
N ASN A 123 -8.17 -11.60 28.45
CA ASN A 123 -9.62 -11.36 28.63
C ASN A 123 -10.20 -10.27 27.72
N TRP A 124 -9.45 -9.83 26.71
CA TRP A 124 -9.96 -8.96 25.65
C TRP A 124 -10.01 -9.71 24.33
N ALA A 125 -10.92 -9.31 23.46
CA ALA A 125 -10.93 -9.73 22.08
C ALA A 125 -11.11 -8.51 21.17
N TYR A 126 -10.44 -8.55 20.03
CA TYR A 126 -10.51 -7.50 19.01
C TYR A 126 -11.18 -8.07 17.76
N TYR A 127 -12.07 -7.28 17.16
CA TYR A 127 -12.98 -7.67 16.09
C TYR A 127 -12.87 -6.68 14.95
N GLU A 128 -12.66 -7.16 13.73
CA GLU A 128 -12.57 -6.34 12.53
C GLU A 128 -13.67 -6.71 11.56
N VAL A 129 -14.41 -5.73 11.05
CA VAL A 129 -15.45 -5.97 10.04
C VAL A 129 -14.77 -6.50 8.76
N ILE A 130 -15.16 -7.67 8.29
CA ILE A 130 -14.52 -8.35 7.15
C ILE A 130 -14.69 -7.52 5.87
N LYS A 131 -15.88 -7.01 5.59
CA LYS A 131 -16.16 -6.20 4.38
C LYS A 131 -15.43 -4.87 4.36
N GLU A 132 -15.13 -4.33 5.54
CA GLU A 132 -14.44 -3.05 5.71
C GLU A 132 -12.97 -3.24 6.04
N SER A 133 -12.49 -4.48 6.05
CA SER A 133 -11.12 -4.83 6.39
C SER A 133 -10.15 -4.18 5.40
N LEU A 134 -9.01 -3.72 5.92
CA LEU A 134 -7.93 -3.19 5.10
C LEU A 134 -7.54 -4.26 4.08
N GLN A 135 -7.84 -4.02 2.82
CA GLN A 135 -7.36 -4.86 1.74
C GLN A 135 -5.86 -4.54 1.65
N CYS A 136 -4.96 -5.48 1.97
CA CYS A 136 -3.52 -5.26 1.87
C CYS A 136 -3.11 -5.17 0.39
N LYS A 137 -3.53 -4.10 -0.28
CA LYS A 137 -3.35 -3.92 -1.72
C LYS A 137 -2.16 -3.03 -1.98
N LEU A 138 -1.49 -3.34 -3.08
CA LEU A 138 -0.39 -2.53 -3.60
C LEU A 138 -0.83 -1.09 -3.89
N GLU A 139 -2.04 -0.90 -4.45
CA GLU A 139 -2.62 0.42 -4.77
C GLU A 139 -2.83 1.31 -3.54
N ASP A 140 -2.87 0.71 -2.35
CA ASP A 140 -2.98 1.43 -1.08
C ASP A 140 -1.61 1.58 -0.38
N GLY A 141 -0.52 1.11 -1.00
CA GLY A 141 0.83 1.12 -0.43
C GLY A 141 1.09 0.05 0.62
N PHE A 142 0.27 -1.01 0.67
CA PHE A 142 0.38 -2.07 1.67
C PHE A 142 0.81 -3.41 1.08
N TYR A 143 1.61 -4.14 1.85
CA TYR A 143 1.97 -5.54 1.62
C TYR A 143 1.24 -6.44 2.62
N GLY A 144 0.63 -7.52 2.13
CA GLY A 144 0.01 -8.54 2.96
C GLY A 144 0.98 -9.66 3.33
N CYS A 145 1.30 -9.74 4.61
CA CYS A 145 2.04 -10.83 5.24
C CYS A 145 1.28 -12.16 5.15
N LEU A 146 1.99 -13.29 5.28
CA LEU A 146 1.39 -14.63 5.25
C LEU A 146 0.41 -14.87 6.41
N ASN A 147 0.66 -14.28 7.57
CA ASN A 147 -0.26 -14.29 8.71
C ASN A 147 -1.47 -13.34 8.56
N GLY A 148 -1.57 -12.65 7.41
CA GLY A 148 -2.64 -11.72 7.08
C GLY A 148 -2.46 -10.32 7.65
N LYS A 149 -1.33 -9.98 8.29
CA LYS A 149 -0.99 -8.61 8.66
C LYS A 149 -0.69 -7.79 7.39
N CYS A 150 -1.15 -6.57 7.31
CA CYS A 150 -0.68 -5.56 6.36
C CYS A 150 0.47 -4.75 6.99
N ILE A 151 1.54 -4.57 6.23
CA ILE A 151 2.60 -3.60 6.54
C ILE A 151 2.73 -2.60 5.41
N ASN A 152 3.36 -1.46 5.66
CA ASN A 152 3.73 -0.57 4.57
C ASN A 152 4.72 -1.30 3.67
N ILE A 153 4.60 -1.12 2.37
CA ILE A 153 5.50 -1.75 1.40
C ILE A 153 6.96 -1.30 1.54
N SER A 154 7.21 -0.12 2.13
CA SER A 154 8.55 0.34 2.48
C SER A 154 9.25 -0.59 3.49
N ASN A 155 8.47 -1.35 4.25
CA ASN A 155 8.93 -2.32 5.25
C ASN A 155 9.14 -3.72 4.66
N VAL A 156 8.99 -3.88 3.34
CA VAL A 156 9.27 -5.16 2.66
C VAL A 156 10.73 -5.17 2.24
N CYS A 157 11.46 -6.20 2.65
CA CYS A 157 12.88 -6.39 2.35
C CYS A 157 13.75 -5.24 2.84
N ASP A 158 13.47 -4.75 4.05
CA ASP A 158 14.21 -3.68 4.70
C ASP A 158 15.15 -4.17 5.81
N GLY A 159 15.24 -5.49 5.98
CA GLY A 159 16.08 -6.14 6.98
C GLY A 159 15.43 -6.29 8.35
N LYS A 160 14.14 -5.93 8.51
CA LYS A 160 13.41 -6.05 9.79
C LYS A 160 12.12 -6.83 9.59
N ASN A 161 11.84 -7.75 10.51
CA ASN A 161 10.61 -8.54 10.51
C ASN A 161 9.42 -7.72 11.04
N HIS A 162 8.80 -6.93 10.18
CA HIS A 162 7.58 -6.19 10.45
C HIS A 162 6.35 -7.09 10.41
N CYS A 163 6.35 -8.15 9.62
CA CYS A 163 5.22 -9.09 9.59
C CYS A 163 5.07 -9.90 10.89
N GLY A 164 6.15 -10.09 11.64
CA GLY A 164 6.25 -11.00 12.78
C GLY A 164 6.47 -12.47 12.38
N ASP A 165 6.10 -12.85 11.15
CA ASP A 165 6.32 -14.19 10.58
C ASP A 165 7.48 -14.24 9.56
N GLY A 166 8.15 -13.11 9.32
CA GLY A 166 9.27 -12.95 8.39
C GLY A 166 8.89 -12.96 6.91
N SER A 167 7.60 -12.97 6.56
CA SER A 167 7.16 -13.02 5.16
C SER A 167 7.58 -11.81 4.32
N ASP A 168 7.77 -10.66 4.97
CA ASP A 168 8.30 -9.42 4.39
C ASP A 168 9.79 -9.47 4.04
N GLU A 169 10.55 -10.36 4.67
CA GLU A 169 12.01 -10.47 4.47
C GLU A 169 12.40 -11.74 3.68
N ASN A 170 11.41 -12.56 3.29
CA ASN A 170 11.65 -13.79 2.56
C ASN A 170 11.62 -13.53 1.05
N ASN A 171 12.59 -14.10 0.32
CA ASN A 171 12.61 -14.08 -1.15
C ASN A 171 12.67 -12.64 -1.74
N CYS A 172 13.49 -11.79 -1.12
CA CYS A 172 13.67 -10.38 -1.49
C CYS A 172 14.20 -10.16 -2.90
N GLU A 173 14.87 -11.13 -3.51
CA GLU A 173 15.24 -11.01 -4.92
C GLU A 173 14.01 -10.93 -5.86
N LYS A 174 12.90 -11.57 -5.46
CA LYS A 174 11.63 -11.58 -6.21
C LYS A 174 10.62 -10.57 -5.70
N LEU A 175 10.59 -10.27 -4.40
CA LEU A 175 9.67 -9.26 -3.82
C LEU A 175 10.27 -7.85 -3.83
N GLY A 176 11.59 -7.73 -3.94
CA GLY A 176 12.32 -6.57 -3.49
C GLY A 176 12.18 -5.33 -4.36
N TYR A 177 12.55 -4.25 -3.69
CA TYR A 177 12.77 -2.94 -4.27
C TYR A 177 13.87 -2.95 -5.34
N GLY A 178 13.74 -2.10 -6.34
CA GLY A 178 14.79 -1.84 -7.32
C GLY A 178 14.49 -0.59 -8.13
N ILE A 179 15.53 0.01 -8.70
CA ILE A 179 15.42 1.17 -9.58
C ILE A 179 16.37 0.99 -10.77
N ARG A 180 15.95 1.44 -11.96
CA ARG A 180 16.77 1.40 -13.18
C ARG A 180 16.39 2.51 -14.16
N LEU A 181 17.31 2.79 -15.09
CA LEU A 181 17.02 3.56 -16.29
C LEU A 181 16.74 2.62 -17.46
N ALA A 182 15.72 2.92 -18.26
CA ALA A 182 15.30 2.12 -19.41
C ALA A 182 15.02 3.00 -20.65
N GLY A 183 15.04 2.39 -21.84
CA GLY A 183 14.71 3.08 -23.09
C GLY A 183 15.87 3.85 -23.74
N SER A 184 17.09 3.73 -23.21
CA SER A 184 18.31 4.21 -23.85
C SER A 184 19.37 3.10 -23.91
N ASN A 185 20.32 3.24 -24.84
CA ASN A 185 21.54 2.42 -24.89
C ASN A 185 22.64 2.96 -23.96
N GLU A 186 22.50 4.20 -23.47
CA GLU A 186 23.44 4.83 -22.55
C GLU A 186 23.00 4.59 -21.10
N LYS A 187 23.91 4.12 -20.25
CA LYS A 187 23.59 3.74 -18.86
C LYS A 187 23.19 4.92 -17.96
N PHE A 188 23.56 6.15 -18.34
CA PHE A 188 23.34 7.36 -17.54
C PHE A 188 22.09 8.15 -17.94
N LYS A 189 21.29 7.66 -18.89
CA LYS A 189 20.03 8.31 -19.26
C LYS A 189 18.94 7.32 -19.61
N GLY A 190 17.69 7.67 -19.34
CA GLY A 190 16.55 6.82 -19.65
C GLY A 190 15.31 7.20 -18.85
N ARG A 191 14.20 6.52 -19.16
CA ARG A 191 13.00 6.50 -18.33
C ARG A 191 13.33 5.90 -16.98
N VAL A 192 12.80 6.49 -15.91
CA VAL A 192 12.94 5.94 -14.57
C VAL A 192 11.93 4.81 -14.38
N GLU A 193 12.42 3.61 -14.09
CA GLU A 193 11.59 2.46 -13.73
C GLU A 193 11.92 1.98 -12.32
N ILE A 194 10.88 1.64 -11.57
CA ILE A 194 10.97 1.20 -10.18
C ILE A 194 10.30 -0.16 -10.03
N ARG A 195 10.91 -1.04 -9.23
CA ARG A 195 10.40 -2.38 -8.94
C ARG A 195 9.90 -2.44 -7.51
N ILE A 196 8.65 -2.86 -7.35
CA ILE A 196 8.02 -3.07 -6.04
C ILE A 196 7.23 -4.38 -6.08
N LEU A 197 7.42 -5.27 -5.11
CA LEU A 197 6.79 -6.60 -5.07
C LEU A 197 6.99 -7.39 -6.37
N GLY A 198 8.20 -7.29 -6.95
CA GLY A 198 8.57 -7.98 -8.18
C GLY A 198 7.99 -7.39 -9.46
N LYS A 199 7.19 -6.32 -9.40
CA LYS A 199 6.61 -5.66 -10.56
C LYS A 199 7.35 -4.36 -10.86
N TRP A 200 7.76 -4.21 -12.11
CA TRP A 200 8.29 -2.94 -12.62
C TRP A 200 7.14 -2.01 -12.99
N GLY A 201 7.29 -0.75 -12.63
CA GLY A 201 6.45 0.36 -13.06
C GLY A 201 7.28 1.62 -13.22
N VAL A 202 6.60 2.74 -13.42
CA VAL A 202 7.20 4.03 -13.76
C VAL A 202 6.77 5.12 -12.79
N ILE A 203 7.47 6.24 -12.85
CA ILE A 203 7.17 7.46 -12.11
C ILE A 203 6.52 8.46 -13.07
N CYS A 204 5.51 9.17 -12.57
CA CYS A 204 4.87 10.27 -13.30
C CYS A 204 5.81 11.47 -13.44
N ASP A 205 5.66 12.25 -14.50
CA ASP A 205 6.40 13.51 -14.68
C ASP A 205 5.76 14.71 -13.98
N ASP A 206 4.54 14.55 -13.45
CA ASP A 206 3.84 15.55 -12.63
C ASP A 206 4.65 15.89 -11.36
N MET A 207 4.91 17.19 -11.20
CA MET A 207 5.77 17.80 -10.16
C MET A 207 7.20 17.27 -10.04
N PHE A 208 7.60 16.30 -10.87
CA PHE A 208 8.93 15.71 -10.85
C PHE A 208 9.98 16.73 -11.34
N ASP A 209 10.88 17.12 -10.45
CA ASP A 209 11.90 18.13 -10.72
C ASP A 209 13.35 17.64 -10.50
N LEU A 210 14.30 18.57 -10.60
CA LEU A 210 15.73 18.23 -10.48
C LEU A 210 16.11 17.65 -9.11
N ARG A 211 15.39 17.97 -8.02
CA ARG A 211 15.66 17.40 -6.69
C ARG A 211 15.30 15.93 -6.65
N ASP A 212 14.18 15.55 -7.27
CA ASP A 212 13.76 14.15 -7.39
C ASP A 212 14.74 13.37 -8.27
N ALA A 213 15.14 13.98 -9.39
CA ALA A 213 16.14 13.43 -10.29
C ALA A 213 17.49 13.23 -9.61
N ASP A 214 17.93 14.17 -8.75
CA ASP A 214 19.16 14.06 -7.98
C ASP A 214 19.14 12.84 -7.03
N VAL A 215 18.01 12.55 -6.38
CA VAL A 215 17.83 11.35 -5.56
C VAL A 215 17.89 10.09 -6.43
N VAL A 216 17.11 10.05 -7.52
CA VAL A 216 17.09 8.91 -8.48
C VAL A 216 18.50 8.59 -8.99
N CYS A 217 19.24 9.61 -9.48
CA CYS A 217 20.57 9.42 -10.02
C CYS A 217 21.57 8.95 -8.95
N ARG A 218 21.53 9.52 -7.74
CA ARG A 218 22.40 9.08 -6.64
C ARG A 218 22.08 7.64 -6.20
N GLU A 219 20.81 7.28 -6.12
CA GLU A 219 20.35 5.93 -5.79
C GLU A 219 20.79 4.89 -6.83
N LEU A 220 20.83 5.28 -8.11
CA LEU A 220 21.37 4.49 -9.21
C LEU A 220 22.92 4.40 -9.21
N GLY A 221 23.60 5.10 -8.31
CA GLY A 221 25.06 5.12 -8.19
C GLY A 221 25.76 6.30 -8.88
N PHE A 222 25.03 7.20 -9.53
CA PHE A 222 25.58 8.44 -10.12
C PHE A 222 25.73 9.51 -9.02
N ARG A 223 26.87 9.47 -8.33
CA ARG A 223 27.14 10.30 -7.14
C ARG A 223 27.06 11.81 -7.35
N LEU A 224 27.18 12.28 -8.60
CA LEU A 224 27.10 13.70 -8.95
C LEU A 224 25.66 14.21 -9.11
N GLY A 225 24.66 13.33 -9.05
CA GLY A 225 23.25 13.68 -9.19
C GLY A 225 22.78 13.75 -10.65
N ALA A 226 21.70 14.47 -10.88
CA ALA A 226 21.05 14.66 -12.18
C ALA A 226 21.59 15.89 -12.91
N ALA A 227 21.68 15.77 -14.23
CA ALA A 227 21.94 16.86 -15.16
C ALA A 227 20.63 17.45 -15.70
N GLU A 228 19.64 16.60 -15.97
CA GLU A 228 18.41 17.00 -16.65
C GLU A 228 17.24 16.05 -16.32
N VAL A 229 16.03 16.60 -16.34
CA VAL A 229 14.75 15.86 -16.28
C VAL A 229 14.11 15.88 -17.66
N LEU A 230 13.63 14.73 -18.12
CA LEU A 230 12.99 14.55 -19.40
C LEU A 230 11.53 14.13 -19.18
N GLN A 231 10.61 15.05 -19.44
CA GLN A 231 9.17 14.85 -19.23
C GLN A 231 8.48 14.31 -20.49
N HIS A 232 7.16 14.10 -20.40
CA HIS A 232 6.26 13.76 -21.49
C HIS A 232 6.62 12.49 -22.25
N SER A 233 7.05 11.46 -21.51
CA SER A 233 7.43 10.16 -22.08
C SER A 233 8.49 10.26 -23.18
N HIS A 234 9.51 11.12 -22.99
CA HIS A 234 10.66 11.23 -23.88
C HIS A 234 11.27 9.87 -24.23
N PHE A 235 11.25 8.93 -23.28
CA PHE A 235 11.51 7.51 -23.50
C PHE A 235 10.20 6.73 -23.45
N PRO A 236 9.58 6.41 -24.60
CA PRO A 236 8.23 5.84 -24.62
C PRO A 236 8.15 4.45 -23.97
N LEU A 237 7.02 4.17 -23.32
CA LEU A 237 6.64 2.85 -22.83
C LEU A 237 5.20 2.55 -23.24
N LYS A 238 4.96 1.35 -23.78
CA LYS A 238 3.60 0.92 -24.11
C LYS A 238 2.88 0.47 -22.84
N ASN A 239 1.73 1.07 -22.55
CA ASN A 239 0.89 0.77 -21.38
C ASN A 239 1.65 0.86 -20.05
N PRO A 240 2.15 2.05 -19.67
CA PRO A 240 2.90 2.23 -18.43
C PRO A 240 2.04 1.87 -17.20
N LEU A 241 2.65 1.17 -16.25
CA LEU A 241 2.12 1.00 -14.90
C LEU A 241 2.73 2.08 -14.01
N PHE A 242 1.98 3.12 -13.69
CA PHE A 242 2.45 4.15 -12.77
C PHE A 242 2.40 3.64 -11.34
N LEU A 243 3.51 3.78 -10.63
CA LEU A 243 3.66 3.36 -9.24
C LEU A 243 3.90 4.55 -8.30
N VAL A 244 4.38 5.67 -8.83
CA VAL A 244 4.65 6.90 -8.08
C VAL A 244 4.16 8.09 -8.90
N ASP A 245 3.59 9.05 -8.20
CA ASP A 245 3.06 10.31 -8.71
C ASP A 245 3.38 11.40 -7.68
N ASP A 246 3.44 12.67 -8.09
CA ASP A 246 3.73 13.81 -7.23
C ASP A 246 4.93 13.56 -6.28
N LEU A 247 6.05 13.05 -6.84
CA LEU A 247 7.24 12.79 -6.04
C LEU A 247 7.86 14.11 -5.58
N ASP A 248 8.00 14.29 -4.27
CA ASP A 248 8.55 15.50 -3.66
C ASP A 248 9.70 15.15 -2.72
N CYS A 249 10.90 15.20 -3.28
CA CYS A 249 12.17 15.05 -2.55
C CYS A 249 12.76 16.42 -2.16
N TYR A 250 13.42 16.46 -1.00
CA TYR A 250 14.30 17.56 -0.61
C TYR A 250 15.59 17.60 -1.44
N GLY A 251 15.98 16.47 -2.03
CA GLY A 251 17.14 16.31 -2.89
C GLY A 251 18.39 15.77 -2.20
N ASN A 252 18.30 15.44 -0.90
CA ASN A 252 19.40 14.90 -0.11
C ASN A 252 19.17 13.46 0.38
N GLU A 253 17.97 12.92 0.17
CA GLU A 253 17.55 11.55 0.47
C GLU A 253 18.48 10.53 -0.19
N THR A 254 18.56 9.32 0.39
CA THR A 254 19.37 8.23 -0.19
C THR A 254 18.59 7.32 -1.13
N SER A 255 17.26 7.36 -1.05
CA SER A 255 16.34 6.59 -1.87
C SER A 255 15.04 7.35 -2.05
N ILE A 256 14.40 7.21 -3.22
CA ILE A 256 13.09 7.84 -3.48
C ILE A 256 11.99 7.37 -2.51
N LYS A 257 12.19 6.24 -1.81
CA LYS A 257 11.27 5.76 -0.76
C LYS A 257 11.19 6.69 0.45
N GLU A 258 12.19 7.55 0.64
CA GLU A 258 12.26 8.52 1.75
C GLU A 258 11.56 9.84 1.40
N CYS A 259 11.29 10.07 0.10
CA CYS A 259 10.61 11.27 -0.37
C CYS A 259 9.10 11.20 -0.07
N THR A 260 8.45 12.36 -0.12
CA THR A 260 7.00 12.45 0.08
C THR A 260 6.29 12.20 -1.25
N PHE A 261 5.24 11.38 -1.24
CA PHE A 261 4.34 11.17 -2.39
C PHE A 261 3.00 10.59 -1.91
N PRO A 262 1.91 10.65 -2.70
CA PRO A 262 0.56 10.23 -2.29
C PRO A 262 0.41 8.76 -1.88
N GLY A 263 1.38 7.93 -2.25
CA GLY A 263 1.47 6.51 -1.97
C GLY A 263 1.58 5.67 -3.25
N TRP A 264 2.01 4.42 -3.09
CA TRP A 264 2.28 3.55 -4.24
C TRP A 264 1.02 3.22 -5.05
N GLY A 265 1.13 3.34 -6.37
CA GLY A 265 0.04 3.07 -7.31
C GLY A 265 -1.11 4.10 -7.25
N LYS A 266 -0.98 5.17 -6.45
CA LYS A 266 -1.93 6.28 -6.43
C LYS A 266 -1.43 7.35 -7.37
N HIS A 267 -2.06 7.43 -8.53
CA HIS A 267 -1.71 8.39 -9.56
C HIS A 267 -2.95 8.80 -10.34
N ASN A 268 -2.93 9.96 -10.97
CA ASN A 268 -3.90 10.37 -11.99
C ASN A 268 -3.30 10.37 -13.41
N CYS A 269 -2.06 9.88 -13.55
CA CYS A 269 -1.29 9.97 -14.79
C CYS A 269 -1.81 9.11 -15.95
N GLY A 270 -1.81 9.71 -17.13
CA GLY A 270 -2.07 9.15 -18.44
C GLY A 270 -0.82 8.55 -19.10
N ALA A 271 -1.02 7.89 -20.24
CA ALA A 271 -0.01 7.04 -20.88
C ALA A 271 1.26 7.78 -21.36
N GLN A 272 1.23 9.11 -21.45
CA GLN A 272 2.34 9.94 -21.96
C GLN A 272 3.06 10.73 -20.86
N GLU A 273 2.85 10.38 -19.59
CA GLU A 273 3.37 11.13 -18.44
C GLU A 273 4.51 10.38 -17.74
N THR A 274 5.29 9.57 -18.47
CA THR A 274 6.46 8.91 -17.86
C THR A 274 7.65 9.85 -17.83
N VAL A 275 8.38 9.84 -16.72
CA VAL A 275 9.59 10.66 -16.56
C VAL A 275 10.86 9.90 -16.91
N GLY A 276 11.81 10.60 -17.51
CA GLY A 276 13.19 10.18 -17.68
C GLY A 276 14.17 11.18 -17.07
N VAL A 277 15.41 10.74 -16.88
CA VAL A 277 16.48 11.58 -16.35
C VAL A 277 17.76 11.39 -17.16
N ILE A 278 18.63 12.39 -17.09
CA ILE A 278 20.03 12.28 -17.48
C ILE A 278 20.87 12.49 -16.22
N CYS A 279 21.67 11.52 -15.84
CA CYS A 279 22.56 11.61 -14.69
C CYS A 279 23.92 12.22 -15.06
N LYS A 280 24.47 13.00 -14.14
CA LYS A 280 25.83 13.52 -14.25
C LYS A 280 26.82 12.37 -14.07
N VAL A 281 27.65 12.18 -15.07
CA VAL A 281 28.84 11.32 -14.99
C VAL A 281 30.06 12.21 -14.73
N PRO A 282 31.03 11.78 -13.89
CA PRO A 282 32.27 12.51 -13.75
C PRO A 282 32.90 12.69 -15.13
N GLY A 283 33.37 13.90 -15.45
CA GLY A 283 34.28 14.09 -16.57
C GLY A 283 35.51 13.26 -16.29
N VAL A 284 35.60 12.05 -16.86
CA VAL A 284 36.65 11.10 -16.52
C VAL A 284 37.98 11.65 -17.02
N GLU A 285 38.80 12.20 -16.12
CA GLU A 285 40.25 12.19 -16.31
C GLU A 285 40.69 10.75 -16.04
N CYS A 286 40.93 9.99 -17.11
CA CYS A 286 41.52 8.67 -16.99
C CYS A 286 42.85 8.74 -16.24
N ALA A 287 43.22 7.68 -15.53
CA ALA A 287 44.48 7.66 -14.80
C ALA A 287 45.67 7.89 -15.75
N ASN A 288 46.81 8.35 -15.22
CA ASN A 288 48.03 8.49 -16.02
C ASN A 288 48.33 7.18 -16.78
N GLY A 289 48.40 7.26 -18.11
CA GLY A 289 48.60 6.09 -18.97
C GLY A 289 47.32 5.50 -19.58
N GLN A 290 46.16 6.14 -19.39
CA GLN A 290 44.88 5.73 -19.96
C GLN A 290 44.24 6.85 -20.80
N TRP A 291 43.43 6.47 -21.78
CA TRP A 291 42.71 7.34 -22.71
C TRP A 291 41.19 7.11 -22.61
N GLN A 292 40.39 8.16 -22.77
CA GLN A 292 38.94 8.14 -22.54
C GLN A 292 38.13 7.99 -23.84
N CYS A 293 37.34 6.92 -23.94
CA CYS A 293 36.38 6.72 -25.04
C CYS A 293 35.39 7.89 -25.14
N LYS A 294 35.12 8.34 -26.37
CA LYS A 294 34.38 9.59 -26.64
C LYS A 294 32.94 9.55 -26.14
N ARG A 295 32.21 8.45 -26.37
CA ARG A 295 30.80 8.26 -25.96
C ARG A 295 30.66 7.50 -24.65
N SER A 296 31.29 6.32 -24.50
CA SER A 296 31.11 5.48 -23.31
C SER A 296 31.80 6.05 -22.08
N LYS A 297 32.77 6.98 -22.26
CA LYS A 297 33.59 7.58 -21.20
C LYS A 297 34.42 6.55 -20.41
N GLU A 298 34.51 5.32 -20.92
CA GLU A 298 35.37 4.26 -20.39
C GLU A 298 36.84 4.60 -20.67
N CYS A 299 37.72 4.11 -19.80
CA CYS A 299 39.16 4.32 -19.93
C CYS A 299 39.82 3.06 -20.47
N ILE A 300 40.47 3.19 -21.62
CA ILE A 300 41.36 2.18 -22.19
C ILE A 300 42.81 2.54 -21.87
N SER A 301 43.72 1.59 -21.93
CA SER A 301 45.14 1.89 -21.78
C SER A 301 45.63 2.60 -23.05
N ILE A 302 46.52 3.61 -22.94
CA ILE A 302 47.09 4.30 -24.11
C ILE A 302 47.66 3.35 -25.19
N PRO A 303 48.27 2.18 -24.85
CA PRO A 303 48.71 1.23 -25.86
C PRO A 303 47.60 0.65 -26.77
N TYR A 304 46.34 0.74 -26.35
CA TYR A 304 45.15 0.32 -27.11
C TYR A 304 44.50 1.49 -27.85
N LEU A 305 45.18 2.64 -27.93
CA LEU A 305 44.73 3.77 -28.72
C LEU A 305 45.39 3.70 -30.09
N CYS A 306 44.60 3.66 -31.16
CA CYS A 306 45.07 3.64 -32.54
C CYS A 306 45.88 2.39 -32.90
N ASP A 307 45.46 1.22 -32.43
CA ASP A 307 46.13 -0.07 -32.64
C ASP A 307 45.44 -0.96 -33.69
N ASP A 308 44.49 -0.39 -34.44
CA ASP A 308 43.61 -1.04 -35.42
C ASP A 308 42.63 -2.07 -34.80
N ILE A 309 42.42 -2.05 -33.47
CA ILE A 309 41.46 -2.89 -32.75
C ILE A 309 40.42 -2.02 -32.04
N PRO A 310 39.10 -2.26 -32.21
CA PRO A 310 38.08 -1.53 -31.48
C PRO A 310 38.00 -1.98 -30.00
N ASP A 311 38.59 -1.22 -29.10
CA ASP A 311 38.52 -1.39 -27.65
C ASP A 311 37.44 -0.49 -27.00
N CYS A 312 37.09 0.63 -27.64
CA CYS A 312 35.94 1.42 -27.26
C CYS A 312 34.64 0.92 -27.91
N ASP A 313 33.54 0.88 -27.13
CA ASP A 313 32.17 0.54 -27.59
C ASP A 313 31.65 1.42 -28.76
N ASP A 314 32.28 2.56 -29.01
CA ASP A 314 31.96 3.51 -30.09
C ASP A 314 33.08 3.65 -31.13
N ASN A 315 34.12 2.80 -31.07
CA ASN A 315 35.26 2.81 -31.98
C ASN A 315 35.97 4.19 -32.05
N SER A 316 35.91 4.96 -30.96
CA SER A 316 36.47 6.31 -30.90
C SER A 316 37.99 6.35 -30.72
N ASP A 317 38.55 5.27 -30.22
CA ASP A 317 39.97 4.93 -30.15
C ASP A 317 40.61 4.76 -31.52
N GLU A 318 39.86 4.23 -32.50
CA GLU A 318 40.35 3.98 -33.87
C GLU A 318 39.91 5.06 -34.88
N ASP A 319 39.45 6.23 -34.40
CA ASP A 319 39.04 7.33 -35.27
C ASP A 319 40.25 7.96 -35.97
N ARG A 320 40.27 7.89 -37.30
CA ARG A 320 41.37 8.40 -38.14
C ARG A 320 41.71 9.87 -37.95
N GLU A 321 40.77 10.73 -37.58
CA GLU A 321 41.03 12.14 -37.36
C GLU A 321 41.64 12.36 -35.96
N MET A 322 41.27 11.55 -34.97
CA MET A 322 41.85 11.56 -33.62
C MET A 322 43.26 10.93 -33.58
N CYS A 323 43.49 9.82 -34.28
CA CYS A 323 44.80 9.17 -34.34
C CYS A 323 45.88 10.04 -35.02
N LYS A 324 45.49 10.87 -35.99
CA LYS A 324 46.39 11.86 -36.59
C LYS A 324 46.81 12.97 -35.62
N ALA A 325 45.94 13.32 -34.66
CA ALA A 325 46.21 14.37 -33.69
C ALA A 325 47.15 13.91 -32.55
N SER A 326 47.15 12.62 -32.24
CA SER A 326 47.93 12.04 -31.13
C SER A 326 49.37 11.62 -31.50
N CYS A 327 49.70 11.50 -32.79
CA CYS A 327 51.04 11.14 -33.28
C CYS A 327 52.05 12.31 -33.38
N ASN A 328 51.79 13.45 -32.73
CA ASN A 328 52.68 14.64 -32.73
C ASN A 328 53.25 14.98 -31.34
N LEU A 329 53.33 14.01 -30.43
CA LEU A 329 54.00 14.13 -29.12
C LEU A 329 55.11 13.08 -28.98
#